data_AF-A0A0D3DK34-F1
#
_entry.id   AF-A0A0D3DK34-F1
#
_cell.length_a   1.000
_cell.length_b   1.000
_cell.length_c   1.000
_cell.angle_alpha   90.00
_cell.angle_beta   90.00
_cell.angle_gamma   90.00
#
_symmetry.space_group_name_H-M   'P 1'
#
loop_
_entity.id
_entity.type
_entity.pdbx_description
1 polymer ?
#
loop_
_entity_poly.entity_id
_entity_poly.type
_entity_poly.pdbx_seq_one_letter_code
_entity_poly.pdbx_strand_id
1 'polypeptide(L)'
;MDHQRFEKRKINVIIANHLNKQNVVWVPSGNDFVDLLHGFLTMPLGTIVRLLDNHGRSRQKLVIGCLNNLYKSLVDMSIDNFQTEACKQMLIYPESV
;
A
#
# COMPACT_ATOMS: atom_id res chain seq x y z
N MET A 1 -36.64 7.83 -4.37
CA MET A 1 -35.45 7.73 -3.50
C MET A 1 -34.32 7.21 -4.37
N ASP A 2 -33.49 8.14 -4.81
CA ASP A 2 -32.47 7.93 -5.82
C ASP A 2 -31.45 6.91 -5.33
N HIS A 3 -31.42 5.76 -6.00
CA HIS A 3 -30.30 4.83 -5.92
C HIS A 3 -29.17 5.49 -6.68
N GLN A 4 -28.43 6.37 -6.00
CA GLN A 4 -27.17 6.90 -6.50
C GLN A 4 -26.21 5.70 -6.59
N ARG A 5 -26.26 5.06 -7.75
CA ARG A 5 -25.37 4.01 -8.20
C ARG A 5 -23.97 4.55 -7.97
N PHE A 6 -23.30 4.07 -6.93
CA PHE A 6 -21.87 4.25 -6.78
C PHE A 6 -21.26 3.60 -8.00
N GLU A 7 -20.95 4.42 -9.01
CA GLU A 7 -20.20 4.02 -10.19
C GLU A 7 -18.97 3.25 -9.68
N LYS A 8 -18.92 1.95 -10.01
CA LYS A 8 -17.90 1.04 -9.51
C LYS A 8 -16.57 1.50 -10.10
N ARG A 9 -15.81 2.33 -9.37
CA ARG A 9 -14.48 2.79 -9.77
C ARG A 9 -13.61 1.55 -9.96
N LYS A 10 -13.25 1.26 -11.21
CA LYS A 10 -12.37 0.15 -11.55
C LYS A 10 -10.93 0.63 -11.40
N ILE A 11 -10.19 0.02 -10.47
CA ILE A 11 -8.75 0.17 -10.35
C ILE A 11 -8.14 -0.96 -11.16
N ASN A 12 -7.43 -0.63 -12.24
CA ASN A 12 -6.66 -1.61 -13.00
C ASN A 12 -5.24 -1.61 -12.44
N VAL A 13 -4.84 -2.74 -11.85
CA VAL A 13 -3.45 -2.93 -11.42
C VAL A 13 -2.72 -3.69 -12.51
N ILE A 14 -1.57 -3.15 -12.92
CA ILE A 14 -0.66 -3.82 -13.84
C ILE A 14 0.54 -4.29 -13.03
N ILE A 15 0.80 -5.59 -13.08
CA ILE A 15 1.99 -6.17 -12.46
C ILE A 15 3.11 -6.08 -13.48
N ALA A 16 4.16 -5.34 -13.13
CA ALA A 16 5.38 -5.19 -13.92
C ALA A 16 6.49 -6.00 -13.27
N ASN A 17 7.01 -7.01 -13.97
CA ASN A 17 8.20 -7.73 -13.53
C ASN A 17 9.38 -7.40 -14.43
N HIS A 18 10.47 -6.96 -13.81
CA HIS A 18 11.73 -6.67 -14.50
C HIS A 18 12.55 -7.96 -14.57
N LEU A 19 12.43 -8.69 -15.69
CA LEU A 19 13.15 -9.97 -15.88
C LEU A 19 14.66 -9.74 -16.11
N ASN A 20 15.00 -8.63 -16.77
CA ASN A 20 16.37 -8.13 -16.95
C ASN A 20 16.30 -6.61 -17.24
N LYS A 21 17.43 -5.89 -17.35
CA LYS A 21 17.45 -4.43 -17.58
C LYS A 21 16.74 -3.94 -18.86
N GLN A 22 16.34 -4.82 -19.78
CA GLN A 22 15.76 -4.46 -21.08
C GLN A 22 14.31 -4.93 -21.27
N ASN A 23 13.84 -5.91 -20.47
CA ASN A 23 12.53 -6.52 -20.65
C ASN A 23 11.69 -6.37 -19.38
N VAL A 24 10.54 -5.70 -19.53
CA VAL A 24 9.47 -5.63 -18.53
C VAL A 24 8.25 -6.34 -19.08
N VAL A 25 7.75 -7.31 -18.30
CA VAL A 25 6.48 -7.99 -18.62
C VAL A 25 5.38 -7.35 -17.80
N TRP A 26 4.30 -6.99 -18.48
CA TRP A 26 3.11 -6.36 -17.91
C TRP A 26 1.95 -7.35 -17.97
N VAL A 27 1.31 -7.61 -16.83
CA VAL A 27 0.14 -8.49 -16.77
C VAL A 27 -0.98 -7.77 -16.01
N PRO A 28 -2.22 -7.69 -16.56
CA PRO A 28 -3.38 -7.22 -15.83
C PRO A 28 -3.63 -8.09 -14.61
N SER A 29 -3.86 -7.47 -13.46
CA SER A 29 -4.17 -8.21 -12.24
C SER A 29 -5.61 -8.70 -12.21
N GLY A 30 -5.83 -9.84 -11.55
CA GLY A 30 -7.17 -10.34 -11.23
C GLY A 30 -7.89 -9.45 -10.20
N ASN A 31 -9.22 -9.52 -10.17
CA ASN A 31 -10.02 -8.74 -9.23
C ASN A 31 -9.72 -9.11 -7.76
N ASP A 32 -9.43 -10.37 -7.50
CA ASP A 32 -9.03 -10.91 -6.20
C ASP A 32 -7.77 -10.24 -5.64
N PHE A 33 -6.78 -10.01 -6.50
CA PHE A 33 -5.58 -9.26 -6.12
C PHE A 33 -5.86 -7.78 -5.87
N VAL A 34 -6.72 -7.16 -6.68
CA VAL A 34 -7.13 -5.76 -6.48
C VAL A 34 -7.86 -5.60 -5.15
N ASP A 35 -8.74 -6.55 -4.80
CA ASP A 35 -9.45 -6.58 -3.52
C ASP A 35 -8.48 -6.77 -2.34
N LEU A 36 -7.48 -7.66 -2.48
CA LEU A 36 -6.43 -7.85 -1.48
C LEU A 36 -5.59 -6.58 -1.28
N LEU A 37 -5.15 -5.95 -2.36
CA LEU A 37 -4.37 -4.71 -2.32
C LEU A 37 -5.18 -3.58 -1.69
N HIS A 38 -6.45 -3.46 -2.06
CA HIS A 38 -7.36 -2.50 -1.46
C HIS A 38 -7.51 -2.74 0.05
N GLY A 39 -7.64 -4.00 0.47
CA GLY A 39 -7.62 -4.38 1.89
C GLY A 39 -6.40 -3.82 2.62
N PHE A 40 -5.19 -3.97 2.07
CA PHE A 40 -3.99 -3.41 2.67
C PHE A 40 -3.97 -1.88 2.72
N LEU A 41 -4.48 -1.20 1.68
CA LEU A 41 -4.54 0.26 1.63
C LEU A 41 -5.59 0.87 2.58
N THR A 42 -6.64 0.10 2.91
CA THR A 42 -7.65 0.53 3.90
C THR A 42 -7.21 0.34 5.34
N MET A 43 -6.23 -0.53 5.60
CA MET A 43 -5.66 -0.70 6.92
C MET A 43 -4.71 0.47 7.25
N PRO A 44 -4.62 0.91 8.52
CA PRO A 44 -3.65 1.91 8.94
C PRO A 44 -2.24 1.29 9.00
N LEU A 45 -1.67 0.97 7.83
CA LEU A 45 -0.43 0.20 7.68
C LEU A 45 0.74 0.82 8.45
N GLY A 46 0.85 2.14 8.40
CA GLY A 46 1.85 2.89 9.17
C GLY A 46 1.74 2.69 10.68
N THR A 47 0.51 2.64 11.20
CA THR A 47 0.26 2.34 12.63
C THR A 47 0.67 0.91 12.98
N ILE A 48 0.28 -0.06 12.15
CA ILE A 48 0.59 -1.48 12.37
C ILE A 48 2.11 -1.69 12.43
N VAL A 49 2.85 -1.21 11.43
CA VAL A 49 4.31 -1.39 11.37
C VAL A 49 5.01 -0.68 12.54
N ARG A 50 4.60 0.55 12.87
CA ARG A 50 5.19 1.31 14.00
C ARG A 50 4.93 0.64 15.34
N LEU A 51 3.72 0.15 15.59
CA LEU A 51 3.40 -0.55 16.83
C LEU A 51 4.25 -1.82 16.98
N LEU A 52 4.44 -2.56 15.89
CA LEU A 52 5.21 -3.81 15.92
C LEU A 52 6.72 -3.57 16.02
N ASP A 53 7.22 -2.48 15.45
CA ASP A 53 8.61 -2.04 15.68
C ASP A 53 8.81 -1.53 17.13
N ASN A 54 7.80 -0.91 17.75
CA ASN A 54 7.88 -0.36 19.11
C ASN A 54 7.63 -1.37 20.24
N HIS A 55 6.91 -2.47 19.98
CA HIS A 55 6.57 -3.49 20.99
C HIS A 55 7.70 -4.50 21.28
N GLY A 56 8.88 -4.31 20.68
CA GLY A 56 10.04 -5.20 20.83
C GLY A 56 10.68 -5.15 22.23
N ARG A 57 10.23 -6.00 23.15
CA ARG A 57 11.05 -6.45 24.30
C ARG A 57 12.29 -7.27 23.87
N SER A 58 12.43 -7.55 22.59
CA SER A 58 13.60 -8.14 21.95
C SER A 58 14.07 -7.22 20.83
N ARG A 59 15.39 -7.04 20.71
CA ARG A 59 16.11 -6.17 19.74
C ARG A 59 15.86 -6.49 18.25
N GLN A 60 14.92 -7.37 17.91
CA GLN A 60 14.69 -7.86 16.56
C GLN A 60 13.43 -7.23 15.99
N LYS A 61 13.60 -6.54 14.86
CA LYS A 61 12.50 -5.97 14.07
C LYS A 61 11.53 -7.09 13.67
N LEU A 62 10.25 -6.95 14.01
CA LEU A 62 9.26 -7.94 13.63
C LEU A 62 8.96 -7.84 12.12
N VAL A 63 9.14 -8.95 11.40
CA VAL A 63 8.86 -9.02 9.96
C VAL A 63 7.49 -9.66 9.75
N ILE A 64 6.56 -8.87 9.23
CA ILE A 64 5.19 -9.23 8.81
C ILE A 64 5.17 -9.43 7.28
N GLY A 65 6.03 -10.31 6.78
CA GLY A 65 6.09 -10.67 5.36
C GLY A 65 6.08 -9.48 4.40
N CYS A 66 5.12 -9.46 3.46
CA CYS A 66 5.02 -8.44 2.42
C CYS A 66 4.55 -7.06 2.93
N LEU A 67 3.97 -6.96 4.12
CA LEU A 67 3.52 -5.67 4.67
C LEU A 67 4.69 -4.74 4.98
N ASN A 68 5.84 -5.28 5.41
CA ASN A 68 7.05 -4.47 5.56
C ASN A 68 7.54 -3.94 4.21
N ASN A 69 7.45 -4.75 3.15
CA ASN A 69 7.85 -4.33 1.81
C ASN A 69 6.93 -3.21 1.32
N LEU A 70 5.61 -3.38 1.48
CA LEU A 70 4.62 -2.38 1.09
C LEU A 70 4.82 -1.05 1.84
N TYR A 71 5.00 -1.11 3.16
CA TYR A 71 5.28 0.09 3.97
C TYR A 71 6.61 0.75 3.58
N LYS A 72 7.67 -0.03 3.36
CA LYS A 72 8.96 0.51 2.90
C LYS A 72 8.82 1.20 1.55
N SER A 73 8.14 0.59 0.60
CA SER A 73 7.88 1.20 -0.72
C SER A 73 7.10 2.52 -0.60
N LEU A 74 6.13 2.60 0.31
CA LEU A 74 5.39 3.83 0.59
C LEU A 74 6.32 4.94 1.13
N VAL A 75 7.21 4.62 2.06
CA VAL A 75 8.18 5.56 2.63
C VAL A 75 9.16 6.05 1.56
N ASP A 76 9.71 5.11 0.78
CA ASP A 76 10.75 5.37 -0.23
C ASP A 76 10.21 6.08 -1.50
N MET A 77 8.90 6.08 -1.72
CA MET A 77 8.27 6.69 -2.90
C MET A 77 8.44 8.22 -2.92
N SER A 78 8.78 8.81 -4.08
CA SER A 78 8.89 10.27 -4.22
C SER A 78 7.56 10.96 -3.91
N ILE A 79 7.62 12.17 -3.36
CA ILE A 79 6.43 12.99 -3.10
C ILE A 79 5.64 13.30 -4.38
N ASP A 80 6.30 13.31 -5.54
CA ASP A 80 5.67 13.55 -6.85
C ASP A 80 4.60 12.51 -7.22
N ASN A 81 4.57 11.37 -6.52
CA ASN A 81 3.55 10.33 -6.69
C ASN A 81 2.29 10.58 -5.85
N PHE A 82 2.26 11.66 -5.05
CA PHE A 82 1.15 12.00 -4.17
C PHE A 82 0.61 13.38 -4.52
N GLN A 83 -0.68 13.61 -4.23
CA GLN A 83 -1.31 14.90 -4.47
C GLN A 83 -0.72 16.01 -3.59
N THR A 84 -0.36 15.68 -2.35
CA THR A 84 0.26 16.60 -1.39
C THR A 84 1.17 15.84 -0.43
N GLU A 85 2.09 16.56 0.24
CA GLU A 85 2.89 16.01 1.35
C GLU A 85 1.99 15.47 2.47
N ALA A 86 0.92 16.18 2.79
CA ALA A 86 -0.05 15.74 3.79
C ALA A 86 -0.67 14.37 3.43
N CYS A 87 -1.01 14.13 2.17
CA CYS A 87 -1.52 12.83 1.73
C CYS A 87 -0.51 11.70 1.94
N LYS A 88 0.78 11.93 1.65
CA LYS A 88 1.84 10.94 1.91
C LYS A 88 1.98 10.68 3.42
N GLN A 89 2.02 11.76 4.21
CA GLN A 89 2.15 11.66 5.66
C GLN A 89 0.95 10.94 6.30
N MET A 90 -0.28 11.14 5.83
CA MET A 90 -1.45 10.41 6.33
C MET A 90 -1.36 8.89 6.09
N LEU A 91 -0.67 8.44 5.04
CA LEU A 91 -0.50 7.00 4.79
C LEU A 91 0.63 6.39 5.65
N ILE A 92 1.70 7.15 5.90
CA ILE A 92 2.86 6.71 6.70
C ILE A 92 2.56 6.83 8.20
N TYR A 93 1.85 7.88 8.59
CA TYR A 93 1.45 8.23 9.95
C TYR A 93 -0.05 8.52 9.99
N PRO A 94 -0.90 7.49 9.87
CA PRO A 94 -2.33 7.68 9.96
C PRO A 94 -2.70 8.20 11.35
N GLU A 95 -3.45 9.30 11.39
CA GLU A 95 -4.08 9.77 12.61
C GLU A 95 -5.36 8.96 12.85
N SER A 96 -5.57 8.54 14.10
CA SER A 96 -6.84 7.97 14.52
C SER A 96 -7.91 9.06 14.50
N VAL A 97 -8.94 8.86 13.70
CA VAL A 97 -10.17 9.68 13.68
C VAL A 97 -11.04 9.39 14.90
#